data_AF-A0A940HQJ6-F1
#
_entry.id   AF-A0A940HQJ6-F1
#
_cell.length_a   1.000
_cell.length_b   1.000
_cell.length_c   1.000
_cell.angle_alpha   90.00
_cell.angle_beta   90.00
_cell.angle_gamma   90.00
#
_symmetry.space_group_name_H-M   'P 1'
#
loop_
_entity.id
_entity.type
_entity.pdbx_description
1 polymer ?
#
loop_
_entity_poly.entity_id
_entity_poly.type
_entity_poly.pdbx_seq_one_letter_code
_entity_poly.pdbx_strand_id
1 'polypeptide(L)'
;MAYDIKLSKSRKDLARQAFEECCSPETTVRYGVKRGRPFWNVESTQFMYVPAFHFTAIRSCRRYRYTAIDEAGGVHSFEAGDCCSLLTPIWAELPEGVVRLTVTALNEDGSDYAVVGARTFFRLASFPEETPPAVCSYKESALKAYRFAMSQGFIQHWLKYGEPDPYYDLNSYPCKMISALGEAMLSYAELCPEAREDALKVAVNAADYLIRITPRAGDPLADVPPTYYLEFCPDPEKYGVITPNWHAAQGHVGTNMMIYPARAGHMYLELERVTGDRRYFEEALKIGKYFLDTVEPNGSWYLVRSCATGKPVTNNYVSPIESVVPFLTSLYERTGDDCWKQLCDGAVDYMFKTQLASYNWEGQFEDSPLSTNYMNLTHYAPVALAKYLAKYRAAEPGALEQAKELMRFAEDQFVVWKRPYPWLHGAPDDLPPYDTSKWHTPAGLEQYGWYVPIDSSTADIALGFLTLYQACGDELYLAKARALTDQLTRVQHEDGKIPTHWMHTPDAEANFWFNCMFESCRVLSLLSEYDK
;
A
#
# COMPACT_ATOMS: atom_id res chain seq x y z
N MET A 1 24.04 -12.96 7.09
CA MET A 1 25.13 -13.20 6.11
C MET A 1 24.84 -12.28 4.94
N ALA A 2 25.69 -11.31 4.62
CA ALA A 2 25.47 -10.47 3.44
C ALA A 2 25.74 -11.32 2.19
N TYR A 3 24.71 -11.55 1.37
CA TYR A 3 24.86 -12.23 0.10
C TYR A 3 25.35 -11.21 -0.93
N ASP A 4 26.49 -11.47 -1.56
CA ASP A 4 27.00 -10.65 -2.66
C ASP A 4 26.20 -10.98 -3.93
N ILE A 5 24.99 -10.43 -4.03
CA ILE A 5 24.04 -10.73 -5.12
C ILE A 5 24.26 -9.74 -6.24
N LYS A 6 25.14 -10.11 -7.17
CA LYS A 6 25.24 -9.44 -8.46
C LYS A 6 24.19 -10.01 -9.41
N LEU A 7 23.37 -9.13 -10.01
CA LEU A 7 22.44 -9.53 -11.07
C LEU A 7 23.22 -10.12 -12.25
N SER A 8 22.80 -11.29 -12.73
CA SER A 8 23.39 -11.95 -13.90
C SER A 8 22.90 -11.34 -15.22
N LYS A 9 21.67 -10.82 -15.26
CA LYS A 9 21.09 -10.11 -16.40
C LYS A 9 21.53 -8.65 -16.41
N SER A 10 21.80 -8.12 -17.61
CA SER A 10 22.02 -6.68 -17.77
C SER A 10 20.73 -5.90 -17.52
N ARG A 11 20.83 -4.62 -17.14
CA ARG A 11 19.65 -3.75 -16.99
C ARG A 11 18.81 -3.67 -18.28
N LYS A 12 19.48 -3.71 -19.44
CA LYS A 12 18.81 -3.77 -20.75
C LYS A 12 17.99 -5.05 -20.94
N ASP A 13 18.54 -6.21 -20.56
CA ASP A 13 17.80 -7.47 -20.65
C ASP A 13 16.60 -7.51 -19.71
N LEU A 14 16.73 -6.91 -18.52
CA LEU A 14 15.66 -6.80 -17.53
C LEU A 14 14.55 -5.85 -18.00
N ALA A 15 14.90 -4.71 -18.58
CA ALA A 15 13.93 -3.78 -19.17
C ALA A 15 13.19 -4.42 -20.36
N ARG A 16 13.91 -5.17 -21.21
CA ARG A 16 13.28 -5.96 -22.28
C ARG A 16 12.31 -6.99 -21.72
N GLN A 17 12.71 -7.76 -20.71
CA GLN A 17 11.82 -8.73 -20.04
C GLN A 17 10.56 -8.02 -19.52
N ALA A 18 10.71 -6.89 -18.84
CA ALA A 18 9.56 -6.15 -18.33
C ALA A 18 8.62 -5.68 -19.46
N PHE A 19 9.17 -5.18 -20.57
CA PHE A 19 8.38 -4.77 -21.73
C PHE A 19 7.63 -5.96 -22.35
N GLU A 20 8.29 -7.12 -22.50
CA GLU A 20 7.68 -8.36 -22.99
C GLU A 20 6.54 -8.83 -22.06
N GLU A 21 6.73 -8.77 -20.75
CA GLU A 21 5.68 -9.04 -19.75
C GLU A 21 4.52 -8.03 -19.86
N CYS A 22 4.78 -6.75 -20.12
CA CYS A 22 3.72 -5.76 -20.27
C CYS A 22 2.86 -5.99 -21.53
N CYS A 23 3.43 -6.57 -22.58
CA CYS A 23 2.75 -6.82 -23.85
C CYS A 23 2.08 -8.20 -23.94
N SER A 24 2.40 -9.12 -23.03
CA SER A 24 1.92 -10.50 -23.11
C SER A 24 0.50 -10.67 -22.53
N PRO A 25 -0.37 -11.47 -23.20
CA PRO A 25 -1.69 -11.82 -22.68
C PRO A 25 -1.61 -12.74 -21.45
N GLU A 26 -0.48 -13.43 -21.23
CA GLU A 26 -0.31 -14.37 -20.11
C GLU A 26 -0.03 -13.67 -18.78
N THR A 27 0.49 -12.46 -18.85
CA THR A 27 0.84 -11.59 -17.71
C THR A 27 -0.17 -10.47 -17.51
N THR A 28 -1.22 -10.41 -18.33
CA THR A 28 -2.29 -9.43 -18.14
C THR A 28 -2.92 -9.56 -16.76
N VAL A 29 -3.10 -8.41 -16.09
CA VAL A 29 -3.80 -8.33 -14.81
C VAL A 29 -5.28 -8.65 -15.03
N ARG A 30 -5.71 -9.81 -14.52
CA ARG A 30 -7.10 -10.22 -14.32
C ARG A 30 -8.15 -9.70 -15.31
N TYR A 31 -7.97 -9.93 -16.60
CA TYR A 31 -8.94 -9.50 -17.61
C TYR A 31 -10.26 -10.30 -17.52
N GLY A 32 -11.40 -9.59 -17.56
CA GLY A 32 -12.75 -10.14 -17.32
C GLY A 32 -13.31 -11.04 -18.42
N VAL A 33 -12.52 -11.38 -19.45
CA VAL A 33 -12.95 -12.27 -20.56
C VAL A 33 -13.05 -13.73 -20.10
N LYS A 34 -12.38 -14.12 -19.02
CA LYS A 34 -12.55 -15.44 -18.40
C LYS A 34 -13.87 -15.48 -17.60
N ARG A 35 -14.78 -16.39 -17.98
CA ARG A 35 -16.15 -16.51 -17.43
C ARG A 35 -16.16 -16.40 -15.89
N GLY A 36 -16.89 -15.41 -15.38
CA GLY A 36 -17.12 -15.18 -13.95
C GLY A 36 -16.12 -14.25 -13.26
N ARG A 37 -15.06 -13.78 -13.93
CA ARG A 37 -14.16 -12.77 -13.37
C ARG A 37 -14.68 -11.36 -13.64
N PRO A 38 -14.76 -10.47 -12.63
CA PRO A 38 -15.08 -9.07 -12.88
C PRO A 38 -13.93 -8.39 -13.61
N PHE A 39 -14.27 -7.35 -14.38
CA PHE A 39 -13.29 -6.38 -14.85
C PHE A 39 -12.90 -5.54 -13.64
N TRP A 40 -11.66 -5.65 -13.18
CA TRP A 40 -11.17 -4.89 -12.03
C TRP A 40 -10.96 -3.41 -12.36
N ASN A 41 -10.73 -3.10 -13.63
CA ASN A 41 -10.27 -1.80 -14.12
C ASN A 41 -11.40 -0.85 -14.52
N VAL A 42 -12.57 -0.95 -13.89
CA VAL A 42 -13.75 -0.14 -14.25
C VAL A 42 -13.45 1.35 -14.14
N GLU A 43 -12.76 1.74 -13.05
CA GLU A 43 -12.37 3.11 -12.79
C GLU A 43 -10.93 3.42 -13.21
N SER A 44 -10.11 2.45 -13.60
CA SER A 44 -8.68 2.68 -13.88
C SER A 44 -8.44 3.57 -15.11
N THR A 45 -7.53 4.53 -14.98
CA THR A 45 -7.21 5.54 -16.00
C THR A 45 -5.85 5.34 -16.65
N GLN A 46 -5.01 4.45 -16.13
CA GLN A 46 -3.67 4.17 -16.63
C GLN A 46 -3.37 2.68 -16.64
N PHE A 47 -2.50 2.25 -17.55
CA PHE A 47 -2.13 0.85 -17.72
C PHE A 47 -0.70 0.72 -18.25
N MET A 48 0.08 -0.17 -17.63
CA MET A 48 1.40 -0.63 -18.05
C MET A 48 1.27 -1.97 -18.78
N TYR A 49 0.51 -2.91 -18.21
CA TYR A 49 0.17 -4.20 -18.77
C TYR A 49 -1.04 -4.08 -19.70
N VAL A 50 -1.06 -4.89 -20.75
CA VAL A 50 -2.12 -4.85 -21.76
C VAL A 50 -3.53 -5.02 -21.15
N PRO A 51 -4.44 -4.05 -21.29
CA PRO A 51 -5.76 -4.11 -20.68
C PRO A 51 -6.80 -4.77 -21.60
N ALA A 52 -7.92 -5.16 -20.98
CA ALA A 52 -9.20 -5.37 -21.64
C ALA A 52 -10.26 -4.51 -20.94
N PHE A 53 -11.31 -4.15 -21.66
CA PHE A 53 -12.40 -3.33 -21.14
C PHE A 53 -13.73 -4.03 -21.32
N HIS A 54 -14.64 -3.80 -20.37
CA HIS A 54 -16.00 -4.31 -20.45
C HIS A 54 -16.84 -3.41 -21.37
N PHE A 55 -17.08 -3.86 -22.60
CA PHE A 55 -18.02 -3.23 -23.52
C PHE A 55 -19.21 -4.15 -23.80
N THR A 56 -20.36 -3.56 -24.13
CA THR A 56 -21.59 -4.34 -24.34
C THR A 56 -21.67 -4.84 -25.77
N ALA A 57 -21.66 -6.16 -25.94
CA ALA A 57 -21.76 -6.78 -27.26
C ALA A 57 -23.13 -6.55 -27.92
N ILE A 58 -23.13 -6.30 -29.23
CA ILE A 58 -24.35 -6.34 -30.05
C ILE A 58 -24.59 -7.78 -30.50
N ARG A 59 -25.74 -8.36 -30.12
CA ARG A 59 -26.06 -9.79 -30.31
C ARG A 59 -25.96 -10.28 -31.75
N SER A 60 -26.18 -9.43 -32.75
CA SER A 60 -26.07 -9.78 -34.18
C SER A 60 -24.64 -9.67 -34.73
N CYS A 61 -23.74 -8.94 -34.07
CA CYS A 61 -22.38 -8.72 -34.55
C CYS A 61 -21.42 -9.82 -34.04
N ARG A 62 -20.43 -10.17 -34.86
CA ARG A 62 -19.39 -11.17 -34.55
C ARG A 62 -17.97 -10.67 -34.80
N ARG A 63 -17.85 -9.42 -35.26
CA ARG A 63 -16.58 -8.77 -35.60
C ARG A 63 -16.61 -7.36 -35.02
N TYR A 64 -15.49 -6.97 -34.44
CA TYR A 64 -15.29 -5.67 -33.82
C TYR A 64 -13.94 -5.12 -34.28
N ARG A 65 -13.91 -3.85 -34.68
CA ARG A 65 -12.69 -3.09 -34.94
C ARG A 65 -12.33 -2.28 -33.71
N TYR A 66 -11.11 -2.45 -33.25
CA TYR A 66 -10.49 -1.63 -32.23
C TYR A 66 -9.65 -0.58 -32.93
N THR A 67 -9.85 0.68 -32.58
CA THR A 67 -9.07 1.81 -33.11
C THR A 67 -8.57 2.63 -31.93
N ALA A 68 -7.25 2.64 -31.76
CA ALA A 68 -6.56 3.44 -30.77
C ALA A 68 -5.84 4.60 -31.47
N ILE A 69 -6.06 5.81 -30.97
CA ILE A 69 -5.37 7.02 -31.41
C ILE A 69 -4.42 7.43 -30.29
N ASP A 70 -3.13 7.48 -30.60
CA ASP A 70 -2.11 7.93 -29.65
C ASP A 70 -2.06 9.46 -29.53
N GLU A 71 -1.29 9.97 -28.56
CA GLU A 71 -1.16 11.39 -28.27
C GLU A 71 -0.63 12.21 -29.46
N ALA A 72 0.19 11.60 -30.34
CA ALA A 72 0.72 12.24 -31.54
C ALA A 72 -0.25 12.16 -32.74
N GLY A 73 -1.41 11.52 -32.57
CA GLY A 73 -2.42 11.32 -33.61
C GLY A 73 -2.18 10.08 -34.48
N GLY A 74 -1.21 9.23 -34.13
CA GLY A 74 -1.00 7.94 -34.78
C GLY A 74 -2.19 7.00 -34.55
N VAL A 75 -2.58 6.27 -35.59
CA VAL A 75 -3.74 5.38 -35.57
C VAL A 75 -3.28 3.92 -35.61
N HIS A 76 -3.70 3.16 -34.61
CA HIS A 76 -3.39 1.75 -34.42
C HIS A 76 -4.70 0.97 -34.39
N SER A 77 -4.82 -0.11 -35.17
CA SER A 77 -6.09 -0.83 -35.24
C SER A 77 -5.94 -2.31 -35.48
N PHE A 78 -6.88 -3.08 -34.95
CA PHE A 78 -7.01 -4.51 -35.20
C PHE A 78 -8.49 -4.91 -35.16
N GLU A 79 -8.79 -6.10 -35.68
CA GLU A 79 -10.13 -6.69 -35.57
C GLU A 79 -10.12 -7.91 -34.63
N ALA A 80 -11.22 -8.11 -33.90
CA ALA A 80 -11.41 -9.25 -33.03
C ALA A 80 -12.85 -9.76 -33.05
N GLY A 81 -13.05 -10.99 -32.55
CA GLY A 81 -14.36 -11.64 -32.49
C GLY A 81 -15.22 -11.24 -31.29
N ASP A 82 -14.65 -10.50 -30.34
CA ASP A 82 -15.28 -10.09 -29.08
C ASP A 82 -15.02 -8.59 -28.83
N CYS A 83 -16.02 -7.87 -28.29
CA CYS A 83 -15.91 -6.45 -27.91
C CYS A 83 -15.15 -6.22 -26.60
N CYS A 84 -14.75 -7.28 -25.90
CA CYS A 84 -13.94 -7.24 -24.69
C CYS A 84 -12.53 -7.81 -24.88
N SER A 85 -12.05 -7.94 -26.12
CA SER A 85 -10.72 -8.47 -26.45
C SER A 85 -9.59 -7.64 -25.85
N LEU A 86 -8.48 -8.30 -25.52
CA LEU A 86 -7.24 -7.65 -25.09
C LEU A 86 -6.66 -6.78 -26.21
N LEU A 87 -6.02 -5.67 -25.84
CA LEU A 87 -5.32 -4.80 -26.78
C LEU A 87 -3.97 -5.36 -27.28
N THR A 88 -3.66 -6.63 -26.99
CA THR A 88 -2.38 -7.29 -27.31
C THR A 88 -1.89 -7.04 -28.73
N PRO A 89 -2.74 -7.09 -29.79
CA PRO A 89 -2.28 -6.92 -31.16
C PRO A 89 -1.63 -5.56 -31.47
N ILE A 90 -1.95 -4.51 -30.69
CA ILE A 90 -1.42 -3.16 -30.88
C ILE A 90 -0.62 -2.67 -29.67
N TRP A 91 -0.59 -3.43 -28.57
CA TRP A 91 0.06 -2.99 -27.33
C TRP A 91 1.58 -2.98 -27.42
N ALA A 92 2.26 -3.56 -28.40
CA ALA A 92 3.70 -3.33 -28.54
C ALA A 92 3.99 -1.98 -29.25
N GLU A 93 3.02 -1.47 -30.01
CA GLU A 93 3.22 -0.38 -30.97
C GLU A 93 2.75 0.98 -30.44
N LEU A 94 1.79 1.01 -29.50
CA LEU A 94 1.33 2.28 -28.92
C LEU A 94 2.49 2.99 -28.18
N PRO A 95 2.73 4.28 -28.36
CA PRO A 95 3.70 5.00 -27.53
C PRO A 95 3.16 5.19 -26.09
N GLU A 96 4.07 5.39 -25.14
CA GLU A 96 3.72 5.91 -23.81
C GLU A 96 2.93 7.23 -23.98
N GLY A 97 1.89 7.46 -23.19
CA GLY A 97 1.07 8.66 -23.29
C GLY A 97 -0.44 8.40 -23.33
N VAL A 98 -1.21 9.46 -23.61
CA VAL A 98 -2.67 9.38 -23.72
C VAL A 98 -3.06 8.54 -24.95
N VAL A 99 -3.97 7.59 -24.74
CA VAL A 99 -4.56 6.76 -25.79
C VAL A 99 -6.07 6.93 -25.77
N ARG A 100 -6.66 7.18 -26.93
CA ARG A 100 -8.12 7.21 -27.14
C ARG A 100 -8.54 5.98 -27.91
N LEU A 101 -9.24 5.07 -27.25
CA LEU A 101 -9.75 3.82 -27.82
C LEU A 101 -11.23 3.96 -28.18
N THR A 102 -11.57 3.50 -29.39
CA THR A 102 -12.94 3.26 -29.84
C THR A 102 -13.07 1.81 -30.31
N VAL A 103 -14.17 1.15 -29.94
CA VAL A 103 -14.51 -0.21 -30.41
C VAL A 103 -15.80 -0.13 -31.21
N THR A 104 -15.73 -0.52 -32.48
CA THR A 104 -16.84 -0.46 -33.43
C THR A 104 -17.23 -1.86 -33.84
N ALA A 105 -18.50 -2.23 -33.62
CA ALA A 105 -19.07 -3.43 -34.20
C ALA A 105 -19.18 -3.29 -35.72
N LEU A 106 -18.88 -4.37 -36.44
CA LEU A 106 -18.87 -4.38 -37.90
C LEU A 106 -20.05 -5.20 -38.46
N ASN A 107 -20.50 -4.80 -39.66
CA ASN A 107 -21.36 -5.59 -40.52
C ASN A 107 -20.60 -6.76 -41.14
N GLU A 108 -21.33 -7.70 -41.77
CA GLU A 108 -20.71 -8.86 -42.46
C GLU A 108 -19.76 -8.42 -43.58
N ASP A 109 -20.08 -7.33 -44.27
CA ASP A 109 -19.26 -6.72 -45.33
C ASP A 109 -18.04 -5.94 -44.82
N GLY A 110 -17.84 -5.85 -43.49
CA GLY A 110 -16.73 -5.14 -42.86
C GLY A 110 -16.95 -3.63 -42.69
N SER A 111 -18.10 -3.10 -43.11
CA SER A 111 -18.49 -1.72 -42.83
C SER A 111 -18.85 -1.51 -41.36
N ASP A 112 -18.75 -0.26 -40.91
CA ASP A 112 -19.07 0.11 -39.53
C ASP A 112 -20.58 -0.04 -39.28
N TYR A 113 -20.95 -0.76 -38.23
CA TYR A 113 -22.34 -0.90 -37.78
C TYR A 113 -22.65 0.09 -36.65
N ALA A 114 -21.90 0.02 -35.54
CA ALA A 114 -22.11 0.90 -34.38
C ALA A 114 -20.89 0.90 -33.45
N VAL A 115 -20.63 2.03 -32.78
CA VAL A 115 -19.66 2.11 -31.68
C VAL A 115 -20.26 1.41 -30.45
N VAL A 116 -19.55 0.41 -29.91
CA VAL A 116 -19.97 -0.36 -28.72
C VAL A 116 -19.21 0.02 -27.46
N GLY A 117 -18.12 0.78 -27.59
CA GLY A 117 -17.29 1.19 -26.47
C GLY A 117 -16.31 2.29 -26.84
N ALA A 118 -16.02 3.16 -25.86
CA ALA A 118 -14.94 4.13 -25.95
C ALA A 118 -14.29 4.32 -24.57
N ARG A 119 -12.97 4.49 -24.57
CA ARG A 119 -12.16 4.75 -23.37
C ARG A 119 -10.99 5.67 -23.69
N THR A 120 -10.69 6.57 -22.78
CA THR A 120 -9.42 7.31 -22.76
C THR A 120 -8.64 6.81 -21.55
N PHE A 121 -7.38 6.46 -21.76
CA PHE A 121 -6.48 6.03 -20.70
C PHE A 121 -5.05 6.46 -21.02
N PHE A 122 -4.13 6.25 -20.09
CA PHE A 122 -2.72 6.50 -20.28
C PHE A 122 -1.93 5.20 -20.33
N ARG A 123 -1.13 5.06 -21.37
CA ARG A 123 -0.15 3.99 -21.45
C ARG A 123 1.10 4.38 -20.66
N LEU A 124 1.32 3.69 -19.55
CA LEU A 124 2.50 3.84 -18.71
C LEU A 124 3.74 3.23 -19.37
N ALA A 125 4.89 3.75 -18.94
CA ALA A 125 6.17 3.14 -19.22
C ALA A 125 6.36 1.83 -18.44
N SER A 126 6.93 0.82 -19.10
CA SER A 126 7.47 -0.36 -18.39
C SER A 126 8.76 -0.01 -17.65
N PHE A 127 9.26 -0.95 -16.85
CA PHE A 127 10.55 -0.82 -16.17
C PHE A 127 11.66 -0.40 -17.16
N PRO A 128 12.40 0.70 -16.89
CA PRO A 128 13.30 1.31 -17.85
C PRO A 128 14.68 0.66 -17.87
N GLU A 129 15.44 0.87 -18.96
CA GLU A 129 16.83 0.41 -19.07
C GLU A 129 17.77 1.12 -18.07
N GLU A 130 17.44 2.36 -17.72
CA GLU A 130 18.23 3.19 -16.80
C GLU A 130 17.34 3.72 -15.67
N THR A 131 17.79 3.50 -14.44
CA THR A 131 17.30 4.19 -13.24
C THR A 131 18.52 4.79 -12.54
N PRO A 132 18.45 6.03 -12.05
CA PRO A 132 19.56 6.58 -11.29
C PRO A 132 19.91 5.65 -10.10
N PRO A 133 21.19 5.46 -9.75
CA PRO A 133 21.58 4.61 -8.64
C PRO A 133 21.31 5.28 -7.29
N ALA A 134 21.45 4.53 -6.20
CA ALA A 134 21.49 5.09 -4.85
C ALA A 134 22.64 6.09 -4.69
N VAL A 135 22.44 7.12 -3.87
CA VAL A 135 23.46 8.15 -3.56
C VAL A 135 24.23 7.87 -2.28
N CYS A 136 23.78 6.90 -1.48
CA CYS A 136 24.48 6.35 -0.33
C CYS A 136 24.00 4.91 -0.08
N SER A 137 24.67 4.18 0.81
CA SER A 137 24.23 2.82 1.16
C SER A 137 22.83 2.85 1.81
N TYR A 138 22.02 1.83 1.59
CA TYR A 138 20.67 1.79 2.18
C TYR A 138 20.72 1.80 3.71
N LYS A 139 21.71 1.15 4.32
CA LYS A 139 21.92 1.17 5.77
C LYS A 139 22.24 2.59 6.27
N GLU A 140 23.07 3.33 5.56
CA GLU A 140 23.38 4.72 5.91
C GLU A 140 22.14 5.61 5.78
N SER A 141 21.36 5.46 4.71
CA SER A 141 20.13 6.22 4.51
C SER A 141 19.10 5.94 5.62
N ALA A 142 18.91 4.68 6.01
CA ALA A 142 18.03 4.30 7.12
C ALA A 142 18.49 4.92 8.44
N LEU A 143 19.80 4.86 8.76
CA LEU A 143 20.35 5.48 9.96
C LEU A 143 20.18 7.00 9.99
N LYS A 144 20.35 7.68 8.85
CA LYS A 144 20.09 9.12 8.73
C LYS A 144 18.63 9.45 9.03
N ALA A 145 17.69 8.70 8.45
CA ALA A 145 16.26 8.89 8.67
C ALA A 145 15.85 8.64 10.13
N TYR A 146 16.37 7.61 10.79
CA TYR A 146 16.11 7.39 12.21
C TYR A 146 16.69 8.50 13.11
N ARG A 147 17.89 8.99 12.80
CA ARG A 147 18.49 10.12 13.52
C ARG A 147 17.69 11.40 13.34
N PHE A 148 17.21 11.67 12.13
CA PHE A 148 16.28 12.76 11.85
C PHE A 148 14.99 12.63 12.68
N ALA A 149 14.36 11.45 12.66
CA ALA A 149 13.17 11.18 13.47
C ALA A 149 13.42 11.48 14.95
N MET A 150 14.51 10.95 15.50
CA MET A 150 14.86 11.17 16.90
C MET A 150 15.16 12.63 17.21
N SER A 151 15.66 13.44 16.27
CA SER A 151 15.89 14.86 16.53
C SER A 151 14.62 15.71 16.55
N GLN A 152 13.48 15.17 16.10
CA GLN A 152 12.23 15.93 16.05
C GLN A 152 11.67 16.21 17.44
N GLY A 153 11.16 17.44 17.63
CA GLY A 153 10.61 17.90 18.91
C GLY A 153 9.53 16.98 19.47
N PHE A 154 8.63 16.49 18.61
CA PHE A 154 7.53 15.61 19.03
C PHE A 154 8.01 14.20 19.45
N ILE A 155 9.15 13.72 18.96
CA ILE A 155 9.79 12.48 19.44
C ILE A 155 10.60 12.72 20.72
N GLN A 156 11.33 13.83 20.78
CA GLN A 156 12.02 14.24 22.01
C GLN A 156 11.05 14.46 23.18
N HIS A 157 9.81 14.87 22.89
CA HIS A 157 8.74 14.97 23.89
C HIS A 157 8.44 13.61 24.55
N TRP A 158 8.38 12.54 23.77
CA TRP A 158 8.23 11.17 24.30
C TRP A 158 9.39 10.76 25.19
N LEU A 159 10.62 11.08 24.80
CA LEU A 159 11.81 10.73 25.58
C LEU A 159 11.85 11.46 26.93
N LYS A 160 11.40 12.73 26.94
CA LYS A 160 11.45 13.61 28.11
C LYS A 160 10.28 13.41 29.07
N TYR A 161 9.06 13.28 28.55
CA TYR A 161 7.83 13.31 29.36
C TYR A 161 7.08 11.97 29.37
N GLY A 162 7.38 11.06 28.45
CA GLY A 162 6.68 9.78 28.33
C GLY A 162 5.26 9.90 27.76
N GLU A 163 4.95 11.01 27.09
CA GLU A 163 3.62 11.36 26.59
C GLU A 163 3.73 11.99 25.19
N PRO A 164 2.66 11.91 24.37
CA PRO A 164 2.64 12.54 23.05
C PRO A 164 2.80 14.06 23.16
N ASP A 165 3.46 14.64 22.17
CA ASP A 165 3.50 16.09 22.00
C ASP A 165 2.09 16.60 21.66
N PRO A 166 1.50 17.50 22.47
CA PRO A 166 0.17 18.05 22.23
C PRO A 166 0.10 18.98 21.00
N TYR A 167 1.23 19.30 20.35
CA TYR A 167 1.27 20.10 19.13
C TYR A 167 1.50 19.27 17.86
N TYR A 168 1.68 17.96 17.98
CA TYR A 168 1.76 17.07 16.83
C TYR A 168 0.38 16.46 16.54
N ASP A 169 -0.31 17.02 15.55
CA ASP A 169 -1.71 16.75 15.23
C ASP A 169 -2.00 15.29 14.84
N LEU A 170 -1.05 14.59 14.25
CA LEU A 170 -1.16 13.17 13.93
C LEU A 170 -1.31 12.27 15.17
N ASN A 171 -1.00 12.77 16.37
CA ASN A 171 -1.34 12.06 17.62
C ASN A 171 -2.86 11.91 17.84
N SER A 172 -3.71 12.56 17.03
CA SER A 172 -5.14 12.26 16.91
C SER A 172 -5.44 10.80 16.52
N TYR A 173 -4.45 10.12 15.91
CA TYR A 173 -4.53 8.72 15.49
C TYR A 173 -3.65 7.78 16.33
N PRO A 174 -3.85 7.65 17.65
CA PRO A 174 -2.84 7.05 18.52
C PRO A 174 -2.52 5.60 18.16
N CYS A 175 -3.52 4.76 17.86
CA CYS A 175 -3.25 3.38 17.49
C CYS A 175 -2.43 3.22 16.20
N LYS A 176 -2.49 4.19 15.26
CA LYS A 176 -1.65 4.19 14.04
C LYS A 176 -0.27 4.76 14.33
N MET A 177 -0.23 5.96 14.89
CA MET A 177 1.00 6.75 15.00
C MET A 177 1.90 6.30 16.13
N ILE A 178 1.32 5.99 17.29
CA ILE A 178 2.10 5.60 18.48
C ILE A 178 2.58 4.15 18.35
N SER A 179 1.81 3.27 17.69
CA SER A 179 2.31 1.91 17.39
C SER A 179 3.47 1.97 16.40
N ALA A 180 3.35 2.77 15.32
CA ALA A 180 4.42 2.97 14.36
C ALA A 180 5.67 3.57 15.03
N LEU A 181 5.50 4.48 15.99
CA LEU A 181 6.62 4.99 16.80
C LEU A 181 7.33 3.89 17.57
N GLY A 182 6.60 3.05 18.31
CA GLY A 182 7.23 1.97 19.07
C GLY A 182 7.97 0.98 18.16
N GLU A 183 7.36 0.57 17.04
CA GLU A 183 8.00 -0.32 16.05
C GLU A 183 9.25 0.31 15.41
N ALA A 184 9.19 1.59 15.08
CA ALA A 184 10.33 2.34 14.54
C ALA A 184 11.49 2.42 15.52
N MET A 185 11.20 2.67 16.79
CA MET A 185 12.22 2.76 17.82
C MET A 185 12.83 1.40 18.17
N LEU A 186 12.04 0.32 18.13
CA LEU A 186 12.59 -1.05 18.23
C LEU A 186 13.56 -1.35 17.09
N SER A 187 13.18 -1.00 15.85
CA SER A 187 14.06 -1.15 14.67
C SER A 187 15.32 -0.30 14.80
N TYR A 188 15.20 0.95 15.26
CA TYR A 188 16.34 1.84 15.45
C TYR A 188 17.29 1.34 16.54
N ALA A 189 16.76 0.82 17.65
CA ALA A 189 17.51 0.23 18.74
C ALA A 189 18.33 -1.00 18.33
N GLU A 190 17.88 -1.73 17.31
CA GLU A 190 18.61 -2.85 16.70
C GLU A 190 19.67 -2.36 15.72
N LEU A 191 19.36 -1.37 14.89
CA LEU A 191 20.26 -0.86 13.86
C LEU A 191 21.40 0.02 14.41
N CYS A 192 21.17 0.73 15.52
CA CYS A 192 22.07 1.71 16.12
C CYS A 192 22.26 1.46 17.63
N PRO A 193 23.27 0.64 18.02
CA PRO A 193 23.51 0.31 19.43
C PRO A 193 23.73 1.52 20.35
N GLU A 194 24.30 2.60 19.81
CA GLU A 194 24.55 3.86 20.54
C GLU A 194 23.26 4.57 20.96
N ALA A 195 22.19 4.44 20.18
CA ALA A 195 20.89 5.04 20.46
C ALA A 195 19.91 4.08 21.13
N ARG A 196 20.36 2.85 21.46
CA ARG A 196 19.49 1.77 21.93
C ARG A 196 18.72 2.14 23.19
N GLU A 197 19.37 2.75 24.18
CA GLU A 197 18.73 3.11 25.44
C GLU A 197 17.57 4.10 25.24
N ASP A 198 17.84 5.22 24.56
CA ASP A 198 16.83 6.24 24.29
C ASP A 198 15.70 5.73 23.39
N ALA A 199 16.04 4.98 22.34
CA ALA A 199 15.05 4.41 21.44
C ALA A 199 14.12 3.42 22.18
N LEU A 200 14.68 2.49 22.96
CA LEU A 200 13.86 1.57 23.76
C LEU A 200 13.01 2.31 24.80
N LYS A 201 13.53 3.37 25.40
CA LYS A 201 12.76 4.21 26.33
C LYS A 201 11.57 4.88 25.63
N VAL A 202 11.74 5.42 24.43
CA VAL A 202 10.63 5.97 23.64
C VAL A 202 9.62 4.88 23.28
N ALA A 203 10.07 3.69 22.87
CA ALA A 203 9.18 2.57 22.55
C ALA A 203 8.34 2.11 23.74
N VAL A 204 8.96 1.98 24.92
CA VAL A 204 8.29 1.67 26.19
C VAL A 204 7.26 2.74 26.55
N ASN A 205 7.65 4.01 26.49
CA ASN A 205 6.74 5.12 26.79
C ASN A 205 5.52 5.14 25.85
N ALA A 206 5.74 4.93 24.55
CA ALA A 206 4.69 4.84 23.54
C ALA A 206 3.71 3.70 23.86
N ALA A 207 4.21 2.52 24.20
CA ALA A 207 3.39 1.36 24.53
C ALA A 207 2.63 1.53 25.86
N ASP A 208 3.31 1.94 26.93
CA ASP A 208 2.69 2.20 28.24
C ASP A 208 1.57 3.24 28.13
N TYR A 209 1.79 4.25 27.30
CA TYR A 209 0.79 5.27 27.01
C TYR A 209 -0.42 4.69 26.27
N LEU A 210 -0.22 3.92 25.19
CA LEU A 210 -1.33 3.28 24.47
C LEU A 210 -2.15 2.35 25.38
N ILE A 211 -1.47 1.58 26.23
CA ILE A 211 -2.08 0.73 27.26
C ILE A 211 -2.92 1.58 28.21
N ARG A 212 -2.42 2.74 28.64
CA ARG A 212 -3.11 3.63 29.57
C ARG A 212 -4.41 4.21 29.00
N ILE A 213 -4.43 4.59 27.72
CA ILE A 213 -5.64 5.16 27.07
C ILE A 213 -6.59 4.09 26.52
N THR A 214 -6.18 2.82 26.55
CA THR A 214 -7.03 1.71 26.11
C THR A 214 -8.20 1.51 27.08
N PRO A 215 -9.46 1.51 26.59
CA PRO A 215 -10.63 1.26 27.43
C PRO A 215 -10.53 -0.07 28.16
N ARG A 216 -11.09 -0.15 29.37
CA ARG A 216 -10.99 -1.32 30.25
C ARG A 216 -12.35 -1.98 30.47
N ALA A 217 -12.37 -3.05 31.26
CA ALA A 217 -13.54 -3.86 31.52
C ALA A 217 -14.80 -3.02 31.83
N GLY A 218 -15.88 -3.32 31.10
CA GLY A 218 -17.13 -2.55 31.14
C GLY A 218 -17.34 -1.63 29.94
N ASP A 219 -16.29 -1.32 29.17
CA ASP A 219 -16.40 -0.61 27.90
C ASP A 219 -16.77 -1.58 26.74
N PRO A 220 -17.64 -1.17 25.79
CA PRO A 220 -17.96 -1.99 24.61
C PRO A 220 -16.76 -2.37 23.73
N LEU A 221 -15.68 -1.60 23.76
CA LEU A 221 -14.41 -1.86 23.07
C LEU A 221 -13.26 -2.08 24.06
N ALA A 222 -13.55 -2.69 25.23
CA ALA A 222 -12.54 -3.02 26.22
C ALA A 222 -11.33 -3.74 25.59
N ASP A 223 -10.14 -3.31 26.02
CA ASP A 223 -8.83 -3.81 25.61
C ASP A 223 -8.44 -3.57 24.15
N VAL A 224 -9.20 -2.75 23.42
CA VAL A 224 -8.85 -2.31 22.06
C VAL A 224 -8.37 -0.85 22.09
N PRO A 225 -7.11 -0.56 21.72
CA PRO A 225 -6.64 0.82 21.67
C PRO A 225 -7.43 1.68 20.66
N PRO A 226 -7.64 2.97 20.96
CA PRO A 226 -8.46 3.84 20.10
C PRO A 226 -7.71 4.26 18.83
N THR A 227 -8.42 4.28 17.71
CA THR A 227 -7.94 4.89 16.45
C THR A 227 -8.10 6.40 16.49
N TYR A 228 -9.16 6.94 17.08
CA TYR A 228 -9.42 8.38 17.13
C TYR A 228 -9.42 8.86 18.58
N TYR A 229 -8.57 9.83 18.91
CA TYR A 229 -8.48 10.37 20.27
C TYR A 229 -8.09 11.85 20.26
N LEU A 230 -9.05 12.75 20.57
CA LEU A 230 -8.85 14.20 20.44
C LEU A 230 -8.31 14.90 21.68
N GLU A 231 -8.11 14.21 22.81
CA GLU A 231 -7.64 14.85 24.06
C GLU A 231 -6.27 15.54 23.88
N PHE A 232 -5.47 15.11 22.89
CA PHE A 232 -4.11 15.61 22.62
C PHE A 232 -4.00 16.49 21.40
N CYS A 233 -5.14 16.85 20.82
CA CYS A 233 -5.14 17.83 19.78
C CYS A 233 -5.31 19.22 20.39
N PRO A 234 -4.47 20.19 19.99
CA PRO A 234 -4.63 21.54 20.47
C PRO A 234 -6.00 22.02 20.04
N ASP A 235 -6.83 22.42 21.00
CA ASP A 235 -8.10 23.07 20.73
C ASP A 235 -7.85 24.23 19.74
N PRO A 236 -8.40 24.15 18.52
CA PRO A 236 -8.13 25.15 17.51
C PRO A 236 -8.55 26.57 17.93
N GLU A 237 -9.54 26.70 18.84
CA GLU A 237 -9.95 27.99 19.42
C GLU A 237 -8.92 28.53 20.42
N LYS A 238 -8.17 27.63 21.10
CA LYS A 238 -7.16 27.98 22.10
C LYS A 238 -5.79 28.29 21.50
N TYR A 239 -5.45 27.66 20.38
CA TYR A 239 -4.10 27.71 19.80
C TYR A 239 -4.05 28.34 18.41
N GLY A 240 -5.19 28.67 17.80
CA GLY A 240 -5.27 29.38 16.52
C GLY A 240 -4.73 28.60 15.32
N VAL A 241 -4.55 27.29 15.46
CA VAL A 241 -4.05 26.40 14.40
C VAL A 241 -5.00 25.22 14.30
N ILE A 242 -5.78 25.20 13.21
CA ILE A 242 -6.56 24.04 12.79
C ILE A 242 -5.72 23.29 11.77
N THR A 243 -5.43 22.01 12.00
CA THR A 243 -4.78 21.18 10.98
C THR A 243 -5.79 20.29 10.24
N PRO A 244 -5.52 19.89 8.99
CA PRO A 244 -6.40 19.00 8.22
C PRO A 244 -6.65 17.65 8.91
N ASN A 245 -5.62 17.07 9.54
CA ASN A 245 -5.72 15.78 10.22
C ASN A 245 -6.63 15.85 11.45
N TRP A 246 -6.62 16.99 12.15
CA TRP A 246 -7.55 17.23 13.25
C TRP A 246 -9.00 17.20 12.78
N HIS A 247 -9.30 17.88 11.66
CA HIS A 247 -10.65 17.93 11.11
C HIS A 247 -11.14 16.55 10.67
N ALA A 248 -10.28 15.77 10.01
CA ALA A 248 -10.58 14.40 9.64
C ALA A 248 -10.87 13.54 10.90
N ALA A 249 -9.98 13.55 11.89
CA ALA A 249 -10.19 12.81 13.14
C ALA A 249 -11.46 13.25 13.90
N GLN A 250 -11.80 14.54 13.89
CA GLN A 250 -12.99 15.07 14.54
C GLN A 250 -14.28 14.47 13.99
N GLY A 251 -14.35 14.26 12.67
CA GLY A 251 -15.48 13.61 12.02
C GLY A 251 -15.73 12.16 12.45
N HIS A 252 -14.75 11.54 13.11
CA HIS A 252 -14.78 10.12 13.50
C HIS A 252 -14.76 9.88 15.01
N VAL A 253 -14.83 10.94 15.83
CA VAL A 253 -14.89 10.82 17.30
C VAL A 253 -16.02 9.92 17.75
N GLY A 254 -15.72 9.04 18.71
CA GLY A 254 -16.67 8.06 19.22
C GLY A 254 -16.79 6.81 18.33
N THR A 255 -15.90 6.66 17.35
CA THR A 255 -15.72 5.43 16.58
C THR A 255 -14.30 4.89 16.72
N ASN A 256 -14.09 3.65 16.30
CA ASN A 256 -12.79 3.01 16.24
C ASN A 256 -12.65 2.23 14.93
N MET A 257 -11.54 2.39 14.23
CA MET A 257 -11.23 1.65 13.01
C MET A 257 -10.41 0.40 13.34
N MET A 258 -10.87 -0.75 12.88
CA MET A 258 -10.41 -2.04 13.40
C MET A 258 -9.14 -2.58 12.73
N ILE A 259 -8.53 -1.85 11.79
CA ILE A 259 -7.27 -2.25 11.12
C ILE A 259 -6.02 -1.96 11.96
N TYR A 260 -6.05 -0.95 12.84
CA TYR A 260 -4.88 -0.52 13.61
C TYR A 260 -4.60 -1.31 14.90
N PRO A 261 -5.60 -1.81 15.67
CA PRO A 261 -5.34 -2.48 16.94
C PRO A 261 -4.37 -3.65 16.85
N ALA A 262 -4.42 -4.42 15.75
CA ALA A 262 -3.46 -5.51 15.51
C ALA A 262 -2.01 -5.03 15.39
N ARG A 263 -1.79 -3.80 14.89
CA ARG A 263 -0.45 -3.18 14.81
C ARG A 263 0.10 -2.83 16.19
N ALA A 264 -0.75 -2.31 17.09
CA ALA A 264 -0.39 -2.13 18.50
C ALA A 264 -0.09 -3.48 19.18
N GLY A 265 -0.90 -4.50 18.92
CA GLY A 265 -0.64 -5.87 19.38
C GLY A 265 0.73 -6.40 18.93
N HIS A 266 1.10 -6.20 17.66
CA HIS A 266 2.41 -6.57 17.14
C HIS A 266 3.55 -5.83 17.85
N MET A 267 3.43 -4.51 18.03
CA MET A 267 4.41 -3.71 18.80
C MET A 267 4.60 -4.26 20.22
N TYR A 268 3.52 -4.64 20.91
CA TYR A 268 3.60 -5.22 22.25
C TYR A 268 4.34 -6.56 22.28
N LEU A 269 4.12 -7.44 21.28
CA LEU A 269 4.84 -8.71 21.18
C LEU A 269 6.35 -8.50 20.97
N GLU A 270 6.74 -7.49 20.18
CA GLU A 270 8.16 -7.17 19.98
C GLU A 270 8.79 -6.50 21.19
N LEU A 271 8.05 -5.64 21.92
CA LEU A 271 8.52 -5.08 23.18
C LEU A 271 8.72 -6.15 24.25
N GLU A 272 7.81 -7.11 24.39
CA GLU A 272 8.01 -8.23 25.32
C GLU A 272 9.27 -9.01 24.96
N ARG A 273 9.48 -9.32 23.68
CA ARG A 273 10.68 -10.03 23.22
C ARG A 273 11.97 -9.30 23.58
N VAL A 274 11.99 -7.98 23.46
CA VAL A 274 13.21 -7.17 23.68
C VAL A 274 13.43 -6.83 25.15
N THR A 275 12.37 -6.62 25.93
CA THR A 275 12.46 -6.17 27.33
C THR A 275 12.30 -7.29 28.35
N GLY A 276 11.63 -8.38 27.98
CA GLY A 276 11.20 -9.43 28.90
C GLY A 276 10.00 -9.06 29.78
N ASP A 277 9.41 -7.87 29.63
CA ASP A 277 8.22 -7.46 30.39
C ASP A 277 6.97 -8.17 29.85
N ARG A 278 6.51 -9.19 30.58
CA ARG A 278 5.36 -10.03 30.22
C ARG A 278 4.05 -9.27 30.13
N ARG A 279 3.94 -8.08 30.74
CA ARG A 279 2.76 -7.23 30.64
C ARG A 279 2.41 -6.90 29.19
N TYR A 280 3.40 -6.66 28.33
CA TYR A 280 3.14 -6.37 26.92
C TYR A 280 2.54 -7.59 26.19
N PHE A 281 3.04 -8.79 26.47
CA PHE A 281 2.45 -10.01 25.93
C PHE A 281 1.01 -10.22 26.41
N GLU A 282 0.71 -9.91 27.67
CA GLU A 282 -0.65 -9.97 28.21
C GLU A 282 -1.59 -8.96 27.52
N GLU A 283 -1.15 -7.72 27.27
CA GLU A 283 -1.94 -6.73 26.53
C GLU A 283 -2.15 -7.14 25.07
N ALA A 284 -1.13 -7.74 24.42
CA ALA A 284 -1.27 -8.31 23.09
C ALA A 284 -2.33 -9.43 23.07
N LEU A 285 -2.33 -10.33 24.05
CA LEU A 285 -3.33 -11.39 24.14
C LEU A 285 -4.76 -10.85 24.28
N LYS A 286 -4.96 -9.73 24.97
CA LYS A 286 -6.29 -9.11 25.08
C LYS A 286 -6.80 -8.59 23.74
N ILE A 287 -5.94 -7.95 22.95
CA ILE A 287 -6.27 -7.53 21.58
C ILE A 287 -6.59 -8.75 20.71
N GLY A 288 -5.76 -9.80 20.77
CA GLY A 288 -6.02 -11.06 20.06
C GLY A 288 -7.36 -11.67 20.45
N LYS A 289 -7.67 -11.72 21.75
CA LYS A 289 -8.93 -12.22 22.28
C LYS A 289 -10.12 -11.40 21.77
N TYR A 290 -10.00 -10.08 21.69
CA TYR A 290 -11.05 -9.25 21.09
C TYR A 290 -11.34 -9.67 19.64
N PHE A 291 -10.31 -9.86 18.81
CA PHE A 291 -10.50 -10.33 17.44
C PHE A 291 -11.12 -11.74 17.40
N LEU A 292 -10.69 -12.64 18.28
CA LEU A 292 -11.27 -13.99 18.37
C LEU A 292 -12.76 -13.96 18.76
N ASP A 293 -13.12 -13.12 19.73
CA ASP A 293 -14.49 -13.05 20.26
C ASP A 293 -15.46 -12.28 19.34
N THR A 294 -14.95 -11.47 18.41
CA THR A 294 -15.76 -10.56 17.56
C THR A 294 -15.68 -10.86 16.07
N VAL A 295 -15.02 -11.95 15.67
CA VAL A 295 -14.96 -12.38 14.27
C VAL A 295 -16.35 -12.72 13.75
N GLU A 296 -16.67 -12.21 12.57
CA GLU A 296 -17.95 -12.45 11.90
C GLU A 296 -17.90 -13.80 11.15
N PRO A 297 -19.06 -14.41 10.83
CA PRO A 297 -19.11 -15.72 10.16
C PRO A 297 -18.37 -15.79 8.81
N ASN A 298 -18.09 -14.64 8.19
CA ASN A 298 -17.32 -14.55 6.95
C ASN A 298 -15.80 -14.65 7.15
N GLY A 299 -15.30 -14.61 8.40
CA GLY A 299 -13.89 -14.66 8.75
C GLY A 299 -13.20 -13.29 8.92
N SER A 300 -13.95 -12.18 8.87
CA SER A 300 -13.42 -10.82 9.07
C SER A 300 -14.16 -10.08 10.18
N TRP A 301 -13.90 -8.78 10.32
CA TRP A 301 -14.48 -7.88 11.32
C TRP A 301 -15.04 -6.66 10.63
N TYR A 302 -16.09 -6.06 11.19
CA TYR A 302 -16.54 -4.76 10.72
C TYR A 302 -15.42 -3.72 10.88
N LEU A 303 -15.22 -2.92 9.83
CA LEU A 303 -14.12 -1.97 9.70
C LEU A 303 -14.20 -0.85 10.74
N VAL A 304 -15.39 -0.31 11.00
CA VAL A 304 -15.61 0.79 11.94
C VAL A 304 -16.66 0.40 12.96
N ARG A 305 -16.34 0.56 14.25
CA ARG A 305 -17.26 0.31 15.38
C ARG A 305 -17.47 1.56 16.21
N SER A 306 -18.66 1.69 16.78
CA SER A 306 -18.97 2.76 17.74
C SER A 306 -18.35 2.44 19.10
N CYS A 307 -17.57 3.36 19.67
CA CYS A 307 -17.01 3.21 21.02
C CYS A 307 -18.12 3.10 22.09
N ALA A 308 -19.22 3.84 21.91
CA ALA A 308 -20.31 3.86 22.88
C ALA A 308 -21.15 2.57 22.92
N THR A 309 -21.15 1.77 21.84
CA THR A 309 -22.04 0.60 21.73
C THR A 309 -21.36 -0.69 21.30
N GLY A 310 -20.12 -0.63 20.81
CA GLY A 310 -19.39 -1.76 20.21
C GLY A 310 -19.95 -2.21 18.86
N LYS A 311 -21.07 -1.63 18.39
CA LYS A 311 -21.75 -2.02 17.16
C LYS A 311 -21.07 -1.48 15.92
N PRO A 312 -21.17 -2.17 14.78
CA PRO A 312 -20.68 -1.64 13.51
C PRO A 312 -21.38 -0.35 13.12
N VAL A 313 -20.61 0.60 12.59
CA VAL A 313 -21.13 1.85 12.02
C VAL A 313 -21.48 1.66 10.54
N THR A 314 -20.74 0.80 9.85
CA THR A 314 -20.93 0.47 8.43
C THR A 314 -20.80 -1.02 8.17
N ASN A 315 -21.14 -1.45 6.95
CA ASN A 315 -21.05 -2.85 6.52
C ASN A 315 -19.71 -3.21 5.86
N ASN A 316 -18.75 -2.27 5.83
CA ASN A 316 -17.40 -2.51 5.34
C ASN A 316 -16.68 -3.44 6.33
N TYR A 317 -15.90 -4.37 5.80
CA TYR A 317 -15.13 -5.32 6.60
C TYR A 317 -13.64 -4.98 6.49
N VAL A 318 -12.91 -5.26 7.56
CA VAL A 318 -11.45 -5.19 7.61
C VAL A 318 -10.84 -5.97 6.44
N SER A 319 -9.80 -5.40 5.83
CA SER A 319 -8.81 -6.11 5.04
C SER A 319 -7.74 -6.67 5.98
N PRO A 320 -7.82 -7.94 6.43
CA PRO A 320 -7.01 -8.42 7.54
C PRO A 320 -5.54 -8.66 7.19
N ILE A 321 -5.17 -8.69 5.91
CA ILE A 321 -3.89 -9.24 5.45
C ILE A 321 -2.67 -8.41 5.87
N GLU A 322 -2.84 -7.10 6.06
CA GLU A 322 -1.74 -6.18 6.38
C GLU A 322 -1.33 -6.20 7.85
N SER A 323 -2.30 -6.20 8.76
CA SER A 323 -2.05 -6.03 10.20
C SER A 323 -2.54 -7.21 11.04
N VAL A 324 -3.77 -7.69 10.79
CA VAL A 324 -4.40 -8.73 11.61
C VAL A 324 -3.75 -10.10 11.36
N VAL A 325 -3.57 -10.52 10.11
CA VAL A 325 -2.97 -11.82 9.77
C VAL A 325 -1.54 -11.95 10.32
N PRO A 326 -0.63 -10.96 10.14
CA PRO A 326 0.70 -11.03 10.74
C PRO A 326 0.65 -11.10 12.27
N PHE A 327 -0.21 -10.30 12.91
CA PHE A 327 -0.36 -10.32 14.37
C PHE A 327 -0.85 -11.67 14.90
N LEU A 328 -1.88 -12.26 14.30
CA LEU A 328 -2.39 -13.58 14.69
C LEU A 328 -1.37 -14.69 14.43
N THR A 329 -0.58 -14.56 13.35
CA THR A 329 0.53 -15.48 13.06
C THR A 329 1.57 -15.41 14.18
N SER A 330 1.97 -14.21 14.61
CA SER A 330 2.89 -14.03 15.73
C SER A 330 2.33 -14.58 17.05
N LEU A 331 1.03 -14.44 17.32
CA LEU A 331 0.40 -15.05 18.50
C LEU A 331 0.46 -16.59 18.45
N TYR A 332 0.15 -17.19 17.30
CA TYR A 332 0.27 -18.65 17.11
C TYR A 332 1.71 -19.11 17.34
N GLU A 333 2.70 -18.45 16.73
CA GLU A 333 4.13 -18.80 16.89
C GLU A 333 4.60 -18.72 18.35
N ARG A 334 4.07 -17.77 19.14
CA ARG A 334 4.45 -17.58 20.54
C ARG A 334 3.73 -18.52 21.52
N THR A 335 2.50 -18.94 21.20
CA THR A 335 1.65 -19.71 22.12
C THR A 335 1.49 -21.17 21.75
N GLY A 336 1.58 -21.51 20.47
CA GLY A 336 1.20 -22.82 19.94
C GLY A 336 -0.31 -23.10 20.02
N ASP A 337 -1.15 -22.11 20.32
CA ASP A 337 -2.59 -22.29 20.44
C ASP A 337 -3.27 -22.22 19.07
N ASP A 338 -3.90 -23.33 18.68
CA ASP A 338 -4.57 -23.51 17.39
C ASP A 338 -5.71 -22.52 17.15
N CYS A 339 -6.28 -21.87 18.17
CA CYS A 339 -7.32 -20.87 17.96
C CYS A 339 -6.82 -19.68 17.13
N TRP A 340 -5.57 -19.25 17.33
CA TRP A 340 -4.96 -18.17 16.55
C TRP A 340 -4.72 -18.58 15.11
N LYS A 341 -4.28 -19.82 14.90
CA LYS A 341 -4.09 -20.38 13.57
C LYS A 341 -5.43 -20.48 12.82
N GLN A 342 -6.47 -20.99 13.46
CA GLN A 342 -7.80 -21.10 12.86
C GLN A 342 -8.38 -19.73 12.50
N LEU A 343 -8.20 -18.73 13.38
CA LEU A 343 -8.62 -17.36 13.12
C LEU A 343 -7.87 -16.74 11.94
N CYS A 344 -6.55 -16.96 11.87
CA CYS A 344 -5.70 -16.52 10.76
C CYS A 344 -6.13 -17.18 9.44
N ASP A 345 -6.32 -18.50 9.42
CA ASP A 345 -6.77 -19.24 8.24
C ASP A 345 -8.16 -18.74 7.77
N GLY A 346 -9.09 -18.47 8.69
CA GLY A 346 -10.40 -17.87 8.39
C GLY A 346 -10.31 -16.46 7.78
N ALA A 347 -9.42 -15.61 8.32
CA ALA A 347 -9.19 -14.26 7.81
C ALA A 347 -8.55 -14.27 6.41
N VAL A 348 -7.63 -15.20 6.15
CA VAL A 348 -7.09 -15.41 4.80
C VAL A 348 -8.17 -15.94 3.86
N ASP A 349 -8.96 -16.92 4.27
CA ASP A 349 -10.09 -17.44 3.50
C ASP A 349 -11.09 -16.35 3.10
N TYR A 350 -11.38 -15.41 4.00
CA TYR A 350 -12.19 -14.23 3.72
C TYR A 350 -11.62 -13.42 2.54
N MET A 351 -10.32 -13.11 2.58
CA MET A 351 -9.63 -12.36 1.52
C MET A 351 -9.77 -13.05 0.17
N PHE A 352 -9.57 -14.37 0.13
CA PHE A 352 -9.71 -15.17 -1.08
C PHE A 352 -11.14 -15.15 -1.65
N LYS A 353 -12.14 -15.32 -0.79
CA LYS A 353 -13.56 -15.41 -1.19
C LYS A 353 -14.18 -14.05 -1.55
N THR A 354 -13.58 -12.94 -1.12
CA THR A 354 -14.16 -11.60 -1.30
C THR A 354 -13.26 -10.68 -2.13
N GLN A 355 -12.18 -10.17 -1.56
CA GLN A 355 -11.32 -9.16 -2.20
C GLN A 355 -10.56 -9.74 -3.38
N LEU A 356 -9.94 -10.92 -3.26
CA LEU A 356 -9.29 -11.58 -4.38
C LEU A 356 -10.31 -12.06 -5.42
N ALA A 357 -11.51 -12.50 -5.00
CA ALA A 357 -12.55 -12.91 -5.93
C ALA A 357 -13.12 -11.73 -6.74
N SER A 358 -13.24 -10.54 -6.16
CA SER A 358 -13.78 -9.34 -6.82
C SER A 358 -12.70 -8.43 -7.42
N TYR A 359 -11.46 -8.48 -6.94
CA TYR A 359 -10.41 -7.47 -7.15
C TYR A 359 -10.81 -6.06 -6.70
N ASN A 360 -11.78 -5.96 -5.79
CA ASN A 360 -12.07 -4.72 -5.10
C ASN A 360 -11.11 -4.57 -3.91
N TRP A 361 -9.96 -3.94 -4.15
CA TRP A 361 -8.95 -3.61 -3.15
C TRP A 361 -9.25 -2.26 -2.50
N GLU A 362 -10.33 -2.21 -1.72
CA GLU A 362 -10.79 -1.00 -1.01
C GLU A 362 -9.67 -0.37 -0.18
N GLY A 363 -9.41 0.92 -0.37
CA GLY A 363 -8.56 1.74 0.50
C GLY A 363 -9.19 1.91 1.88
N GLN A 364 -8.47 1.49 2.91
CA GLN A 364 -8.91 1.56 4.32
C GLN A 364 -7.94 2.45 5.09
N PHE A 365 -8.27 3.74 5.19
CA PHE A 365 -7.47 4.75 5.87
C PHE A 365 -8.31 5.50 6.91
N GLU A 366 -7.67 5.93 8.00
CA GLU A 366 -8.34 6.59 9.14
C GLU A 366 -8.79 8.01 8.84
N ASP A 367 -8.14 8.65 7.87
CA ASP A 367 -8.32 10.04 7.47
C ASP A 367 -9.15 10.17 6.18
N SER A 368 -9.61 9.04 5.63
CA SER A 368 -10.36 8.98 4.38
C SER A 368 -11.79 8.46 4.61
N PRO A 369 -12.80 9.01 3.90
CA PRO A 369 -14.13 8.43 3.90
C PRO A 369 -14.12 6.97 3.43
N LEU A 370 -15.07 6.19 3.96
CA LEU A 370 -15.30 4.83 3.49
C LEU A 370 -15.68 4.83 2.02
N SER A 371 -15.07 3.91 1.28
CA SER A 371 -15.15 3.91 -0.18
C SER A 371 -16.20 2.93 -0.67
N THR A 372 -16.91 3.31 -1.73
CA THR A 372 -17.74 2.35 -2.48
C THR A 372 -16.84 1.49 -3.38
N ASN A 373 -17.35 0.34 -3.81
CA ASN A 373 -16.58 -0.61 -4.61
C ASN A 373 -15.91 0.06 -5.81
N TYR A 374 -14.61 -0.20 -5.98
CA TYR A 374 -13.72 0.25 -7.05
C TYR A 374 -13.44 1.75 -7.14
N MET A 375 -14.10 2.59 -6.32
CA MET A 375 -13.89 4.04 -6.37
C MET A 375 -12.55 4.47 -5.80
N ASN A 376 -12.07 3.78 -4.76
CA ASN A 376 -10.81 4.09 -4.10
C ASN A 376 -9.97 2.83 -3.93
N LEU A 377 -9.36 2.37 -5.01
CA LEU A 377 -8.48 1.20 -4.94
C LEU A 377 -7.11 1.60 -4.36
N THR A 378 -6.48 0.66 -3.66
CA THR A 378 -5.10 0.80 -3.15
C THR A 378 -4.24 -0.42 -3.47
N HIS A 379 -2.92 -0.25 -3.37
CA HIS A 379 -1.93 -1.30 -3.53
C HIS A 379 -1.65 -2.08 -2.23
N TYR A 380 -1.89 -1.50 -1.04
CA TYR A 380 -1.42 -2.09 0.22
C TYR A 380 -1.93 -3.52 0.44
N ALA A 381 -3.24 -3.75 0.34
CA ALA A 381 -3.84 -5.07 0.54
C ALA A 381 -3.36 -6.12 -0.49
N PRO A 382 -3.36 -5.84 -1.82
CA PRO A 382 -2.84 -6.80 -2.80
C PRO A 382 -1.32 -7.05 -2.65
N VAL A 383 -0.51 -6.03 -2.31
CA VAL A 383 0.92 -6.21 -2.03
C VAL A 383 1.13 -7.06 -0.78
N ALA A 384 0.37 -6.83 0.29
CA ALA A 384 0.40 -7.65 1.50
C ALA A 384 -0.01 -9.10 1.25
N LEU A 385 -1.06 -9.34 0.46
CA LEU A 385 -1.45 -10.69 0.05
C LEU A 385 -0.38 -11.35 -0.84
N ALA A 386 0.25 -10.60 -1.76
CA ALA A 386 1.35 -11.12 -2.56
C ALA A 386 2.53 -11.55 -1.69
N LYS A 387 2.93 -10.72 -0.72
CA LYS A 387 3.99 -11.05 0.25
C LYS A 387 3.63 -12.30 1.07
N TYR A 388 2.39 -12.39 1.55
CA TYR A 388 1.91 -13.56 2.30
C TYR A 388 1.98 -14.84 1.47
N LEU A 389 1.49 -14.81 0.23
CA LEU A 389 1.52 -15.97 -0.67
C LEU A 389 2.94 -16.39 -1.01
N ALA A 390 3.80 -15.44 -1.35
CA ALA A 390 5.20 -15.70 -1.68
C ALA A 390 5.99 -16.25 -0.49
N LYS A 391 5.74 -15.77 0.73
CA LYS A 391 6.48 -16.19 1.92
C LYS A 391 5.98 -17.53 2.49
N TYR A 392 4.68 -17.72 2.58
CA TYR A 392 4.09 -18.84 3.34
C TYR A 392 3.47 -19.91 2.46
N ARG A 393 3.12 -19.60 1.22
CA ARG A 393 2.36 -20.50 0.34
C ARG A 393 2.99 -20.72 -1.03
N ALA A 394 4.23 -20.29 -1.27
CA ALA A 394 4.85 -20.39 -2.61
C ALA A 394 4.94 -21.82 -3.16
N ALA A 395 4.97 -22.83 -2.28
CA ALA A 395 4.94 -24.24 -2.66
C ALA A 395 3.53 -24.76 -3.05
N GLU A 396 2.46 -24.03 -2.72
CA GLU A 396 1.10 -24.39 -3.10
C GLU A 396 0.89 -24.13 -4.61
N PRO A 397 0.22 -25.05 -5.34
CA PRO A 397 -0.03 -24.88 -6.77
C PRO A 397 -0.72 -23.55 -7.10
N GLY A 398 -0.07 -22.73 -7.92
CA GLY A 398 -0.61 -21.46 -8.40
C GLY A 398 -0.47 -20.27 -7.43
N ALA A 399 -0.06 -20.47 -6.18
CA ALA A 399 0.06 -19.38 -5.20
C ALA A 399 1.12 -18.34 -5.60
N LEU A 400 2.28 -18.79 -6.08
CA LEU A 400 3.32 -17.89 -6.58
C LEU A 400 2.85 -17.10 -7.81
N GLU A 401 2.12 -17.72 -8.74
CA GLU A 401 1.58 -17.01 -9.91
C GLU A 401 0.49 -16.00 -9.51
N GLN A 402 -0.32 -16.33 -8.50
CA GLN A 402 -1.28 -15.39 -7.93
C GLN A 402 -0.58 -14.21 -7.25
N ALA A 403 0.53 -14.45 -6.53
CA ALA A 403 1.35 -13.39 -5.93
C ALA A 403 1.96 -12.47 -7.01
N LYS A 404 2.45 -13.04 -8.12
CA LYS A 404 2.93 -12.26 -9.26
C LYS A 404 1.81 -11.44 -9.89
N GLU A 405 0.62 -12.00 -10.09
CA GLU A 405 -0.53 -11.25 -10.64
C GLU A 405 -0.93 -10.05 -9.76
N LEU A 406 -0.90 -10.22 -8.43
CA LEU A 406 -1.17 -9.15 -7.47
C LEU A 406 -0.10 -8.05 -7.53
N MET A 407 1.18 -8.41 -7.64
CA MET A 407 2.26 -7.43 -7.83
C MET A 407 2.19 -6.75 -9.21
N ARG A 408 1.74 -7.45 -10.26
CA ARG A 408 1.46 -6.82 -11.56
C ARG A 408 0.32 -5.81 -11.44
N PHE A 409 -0.75 -6.11 -10.69
CA PHE A 409 -1.79 -5.11 -10.40
C PHE A 409 -1.21 -3.87 -9.68
N ALA A 410 -0.41 -4.08 -8.63
CA ALA A 410 0.21 -2.99 -7.90
C ALA A 410 1.15 -2.16 -8.80
N GLU A 411 1.93 -2.80 -9.66
CA GLU A 411 2.80 -2.12 -10.62
C GLU A 411 2.01 -1.37 -11.70
N ASP A 412 0.99 -2.01 -12.26
CA ASP A 412 0.16 -1.49 -13.33
C ASP A 412 -0.57 -0.21 -12.93
N GLN A 413 -1.01 -0.17 -11.67
CA GLN A 413 -1.88 0.88 -11.16
C GLN A 413 -1.18 1.85 -10.23
N PHE A 414 -0.14 1.44 -9.51
CA PHE A 414 0.42 2.26 -8.44
C PHE A 414 1.92 2.47 -8.59
N VAL A 415 2.54 2.13 -9.72
CA VAL A 415 3.95 2.45 -9.96
C VAL A 415 4.09 3.39 -11.16
N VAL A 416 4.83 4.46 -10.94
CA VAL A 416 5.30 5.34 -12.02
C VAL A 416 6.80 5.13 -12.16
N TRP A 417 7.21 4.42 -13.21
CA TRP A 417 8.63 4.24 -13.52
C TRP A 417 9.26 5.50 -14.13
N LYS A 418 8.55 6.15 -15.04
CA LYS A 418 8.86 7.44 -15.67
C LYS A 418 7.59 8.02 -16.28
N ARG A 419 7.60 9.31 -16.63
CA ARG A 419 6.53 10.02 -17.34
C ARG A 419 5.13 9.77 -16.71
N PRO A 420 4.85 10.38 -15.55
CA PRO A 420 3.56 10.21 -14.87
C PRO A 420 2.37 10.64 -15.74
N TYR A 421 1.21 10.08 -15.44
CA TYR A 421 -0.07 10.49 -16.03
C TYR A 421 -0.33 11.97 -15.71
N PRO A 422 -0.63 12.84 -16.70
CA PRO A 422 -0.74 14.29 -16.46
C PRO A 422 -2.04 14.74 -15.79
N TRP A 423 -2.97 13.83 -15.51
CA TRP A 423 -4.23 14.12 -14.82
C TRP A 423 -4.32 13.23 -13.59
N LEU A 424 -4.55 13.80 -12.40
CA LEU A 424 -4.74 12.96 -11.22
C LEU A 424 -6.06 12.20 -11.33
N HIS A 425 -6.07 10.93 -10.96
CA HIS A 425 -7.33 10.21 -10.71
C HIS A 425 -7.99 10.83 -9.47
N GLY A 426 -9.29 11.10 -9.51
CA GLY A 426 -10.06 11.53 -8.34
C GLY A 426 -9.66 12.87 -7.71
N ALA A 427 -8.84 13.71 -8.36
CA ALA A 427 -8.57 15.05 -7.83
C ALA A 427 -9.90 15.80 -7.71
N PRO A 428 -10.25 16.32 -6.52
CA PRO A 428 -11.42 17.16 -6.38
C PRO A 428 -11.27 18.38 -7.30
N ASP A 429 -12.38 18.84 -7.89
CA ASP A 429 -12.44 19.86 -8.95
C ASP A 429 -11.76 21.21 -8.55
N ASP A 430 -11.45 21.39 -7.27
CA ASP A 430 -10.87 22.57 -6.65
C ASP A 430 -9.34 22.49 -6.43
N LEU A 431 -8.72 21.31 -6.60
CA LEU A 431 -7.27 21.20 -6.59
C LEU A 431 -6.75 21.43 -8.03
N PRO A 432 -5.79 22.37 -8.24
CA PRO A 432 -5.16 22.51 -9.56
C PRO A 432 -4.59 21.14 -9.97
N PRO A 433 -4.63 20.77 -11.26
CA PRO A 433 -4.01 19.53 -11.71
C PRO A 433 -2.57 19.51 -11.18
N TYR A 434 -2.26 18.56 -10.30
CA TYR A 434 -0.93 18.44 -9.75
C TYR A 434 0.04 18.36 -10.93
N ASP A 435 1.00 19.27 -10.94
CA ASP A 435 1.99 19.33 -12.00
C ASP A 435 2.89 18.09 -11.87
N THR A 436 2.52 17.01 -12.57
CA THR A 436 3.20 15.73 -12.46
C THR A 436 4.62 15.77 -13.01
N SER A 437 5.00 16.85 -13.73
CA SER A 437 6.41 17.11 -14.08
C SER A 437 7.31 17.33 -12.87
N LYS A 438 6.72 17.64 -11.71
CA LYS A 438 7.42 17.84 -10.43
C LYS A 438 7.57 16.56 -9.61
N TRP A 439 7.08 15.42 -10.09
CA TRP A 439 7.16 14.17 -9.33
C TRP A 439 8.55 13.57 -9.38
N HIS A 440 9.02 13.08 -8.23
CA HIS A 440 10.18 12.20 -8.19
C HIS A 440 9.79 10.81 -8.70
N THR A 441 10.54 10.27 -9.66
CA THR A 441 10.31 8.92 -10.22
C THR A 441 11.63 8.13 -10.24
N PRO A 442 11.58 6.79 -10.06
CA PRO A 442 10.38 5.96 -9.92
C PRO A 442 9.71 6.11 -8.55
N ALA A 443 8.38 5.95 -8.49
CA ALA A 443 7.61 6.09 -7.25
C ALA A 443 6.37 5.19 -7.20
N GLY A 444 5.94 4.88 -5.99
CA GLY A 444 4.66 4.26 -5.66
C GLY A 444 3.56 5.31 -5.38
N LEU A 445 2.36 5.07 -5.87
CA LEU A 445 1.15 5.87 -5.63
C LEU A 445 0.30 5.23 -4.52
N GLU A 446 -0.38 6.03 -3.71
CA GLU A 446 -1.06 5.52 -2.50
C GLU A 446 -2.39 4.80 -2.79
N GLN A 447 -3.37 5.55 -3.32
CA GLN A 447 -4.74 5.10 -3.54
C GLN A 447 -5.42 5.99 -4.58
N TYR A 448 -6.52 5.56 -5.21
CA TYR A 448 -7.18 6.39 -6.24
C TYR A 448 -7.72 7.73 -5.70
N GLY A 449 -8.17 7.78 -4.45
CA GLY A 449 -8.63 9.02 -3.81
C GLY A 449 -7.50 9.98 -3.42
N TRP A 450 -6.26 9.50 -3.41
CA TRP A 450 -5.05 10.27 -3.09
C TRP A 450 -3.89 9.80 -3.97
N TYR A 451 -4.06 9.94 -5.29
CA TYR A 451 -3.27 9.24 -6.30
C TYR A 451 -1.95 9.95 -6.63
N VAL A 452 -1.14 10.17 -5.59
CA VAL A 452 0.14 10.89 -5.62
C VAL A 452 1.30 10.01 -5.14
N PRO A 453 2.55 10.34 -5.52
CA PRO A 453 3.76 9.68 -5.03
C PRO A 453 3.95 9.82 -3.52
N ILE A 454 3.90 8.70 -2.81
CA ILE A 454 4.10 8.61 -1.37
C ILE A 454 5.29 7.69 -1.03
N ASP A 455 6.09 8.08 -0.04
CA ASP A 455 7.29 7.34 0.36
C ASP A 455 6.95 5.93 0.88
N SER A 456 5.94 5.81 1.75
CA SER A 456 5.51 4.53 2.31
C SER A 456 4.91 3.60 1.25
N SER A 457 4.21 4.13 0.25
CA SER A 457 3.70 3.35 -0.89
C SER A 457 4.85 2.83 -1.74
N THR A 458 5.85 3.67 -1.99
CA THR A 458 7.07 3.26 -2.69
C THR A 458 7.80 2.16 -1.92
N ALA A 459 7.90 2.30 -0.60
CA ALA A 459 8.54 1.33 0.28
C ALA A 459 7.80 -0.01 0.31
N ASP A 460 6.47 0.00 0.42
CA ASP A 460 5.67 -1.22 0.47
C ASP A 460 5.76 -2.02 -0.84
N ILE A 461 5.66 -1.35 -1.98
CA ILE A 461 5.77 -1.98 -3.30
C ILE A 461 7.20 -2.53 -3.52
N ALA A 462 8.23 -1.78 -3.14
CA ALA A 462 9.62 -2.25 -3.20
C ALA A 462 9.82 -3.54 -2.37
N LEU A 463 9.23 -3.60 -1.17
CA LEU A 463 9.25 -4.81 -0.34
C LEU A 463 8.45 -5.97 -0.97
N GLY A 464 7.34 -5.69 -1.65
CA GLY A 464 6.59 -6.67 -2.42
C GLY A 464 7.45 -7.33 -3.50
N PHE A 465 8.18 -6.52 -4.28
CA PHE A 465 9.12 -7.03 -5.28
C PHE A 465 10.29 -7.81 -4.66
N LEU A 466 10.89 -7.32 -3.57
CA LEU A 466 11.94 -8.06 -2.87
C LEU A 466 11.45 -9.44 -2.42
N THR A 467 10.22 -9.52 -1.90
CA THR A 467 9.63 -10.78 -1.42
C THR A 467 9.41 -11.76 -2.58
N LEU A 468 8.99 -11.29 -3.76
CA LEU A 468 8.90 -12.15 -4.96
C LEU A 468 10.28 -12.64 -5.41
N TYR A 469 11.30 -11.77 -5.41
CA TYR A 469 12.66 -12.19 -5.72
C TYR A 469 13.13 -13.30 -4.77
N GLN A 470 12.92 -13.15 -3.47
CA GLN A 470 13.28 -14.16 -2.48
C GLN A 470 12.56 -15.50 -2.71
N ALA A 471 11.31 -15.46 -3.20
CA ALA A 471 10.51 -16.66 -3.44
C ALA A 471 10.87 -17.39 -4.74
N CYS A 472 11.30 -16.69 -5.80
CA CYS A 472 11.46 -17.29 -7.14
C CYS A 472 12.81 -17.04 -7.83
N GLY A 473 13.64 -16.14 -7.30
CA GLY A 473 14.95 -15.80 -7.85
C GLY A 473 14.92 -14.96 -9.13
N ASP A 474 13.76 -14.48 -9.60
CA ASP A 474 13.70 -13.64 -10.80
C ASP A 474 14.29 -12.26 -10.54
N GLU A 475 15.46 -12.02 -11.13
CA GLU A 475 16.25 -10.81 -11.02
C GLU A 475 15.50 -9.54 -11.41
N LEU A 476 14.45 -9.62 -12.23
CA LEU A 476 13.63 -8.46 -12.54
C LEU A 476 12.96 -7.88 -11.29
N TYR A 477 12.51 -8.72 -10.36
CA TYR A 477 11.90 -8.25 -9.12
C TYR A 477 12.92 -7.57 -8.21
N LEU A 478 14.14 -8.11 -8.08
CA LEU A 478 15.20 -7.43 -7.32
C LEU A 478 15.59 -6.09 -7.96
N ALA A 479 15.64 -6.03 -9.29
CA ALA A 479 15.94 -4.82 -10.03
C ALA A 479 14.88 -3.72 -9.85
N LYS A 480 13.59 -4.09 -9.83
CA LYS A 480 12.45 -3.21 -9.53
C LYS A 480 12.47 -2.72 -8.07
N ALA A 481 12.71 -3.63 -7.13
CA ALA A 481 12.86 -3.29 -5.71
C ALA A 481 13.99 -2.28 -5.49
N ARG A 482 15.19 -2.56 -6.03
CA ARG A 482 16.35 -1.65 -5.95
C ARG A 482 16.04 -0.28 -6.57
N ALA A 483 15.41 -0.22 -7.74
CA ALA A 483 15.11 1.06 -8.39
C ALA A 483 14.22 1.99 -7.54
N LEU A 484 13.19 1.43 -6.90
CA LEU A 484 12.31 2.17 -5.97
C LEU A 484 13.05 2.55 -4.68
N THR A 485 13.87 1.64 -4.13
CA THR A 485 14.66 1.91 -2.91
C THR A 485 15.79 2.92 -3.16
N ASP A 486 16.42 2.91 -4.34
CA ASP A 486 17.43 3.90 -4.73
C ASP A 486 16.82 5.31 -4.71
N GLN A 487 15.55 5.46 -5.11
CA GLN A 487 14.86 6.75 -5.07
C GLN A 487 14.70 7.27 -3.64
N LEU A 488 14.46 6.41 -2.64
CA LEU A 488 14.43 6.81 -1.22
C LEU A 488 15.70 7.53 -0.80
N THR A 489 16.87 7.04 -1.25
CA THR A 489 18.15 7.68 -0.93
C THR A 489 18.33 9.03 -1.61
N ARG A 490 17.71 9.24 -2.78
CA ARG A 490 17.82 10.49 -3.57
C ARG A 490 16.89 11.58 -3.11
N VAL A 491 15.69 11.23 -2.65
CA VAL A 491 14.72 12.19 -2.09
C VAL A 491 15.04 12.54 -0.64
N GLN A 492 15.90 11.76 0.03
CA GLN A 492 16.32 12.04 1.37
C GLN A 492 17.08 13.37 1.44
N HIS A 493 16.62 14.26 2.31
CA HIS A 493 17.26 15.54 2.58
C HIS A 493 18.58 15.36 3.35
N GLU A 494 19.43 16.38 3.34
CA GLU A 494 20.72 16.36 4.05
C GLU A 494 20.60 16.11 5.56
N ASP A 495 19.52 16.59 6.18
CA ASP A 495 19.21 16.38 7.60
C ASP A 495 18.70 14.97 7.93
N GLY A 496 18.46 14.14 6.91
CA GLY A 496 17.99 12.77 7.00
C GLY A 496 16.49 12.60 6.77
N LYS A 497 15.70 13.68 6.63
CA LYS A 497 14.27 13.59 6.33
C LYS A 497 14.04 12.88 5.00
N ILE A 498 13.13 11.90 5.00
CA ILE A 498 12.50 11.41 3.76
C ILE A 498 11.11 12.06 3.71
N PRO A 499 10.81 12.93 2.72
CA PRO A 499 9.51 13.58 2.64
C PRO A 499 8.43 12.56 2.31
N THR A 500 7.24 12.75 2.88
CA THR A 500 6.09 11.86 2.62
C THR A 500 5.60 12.00 1.19
N HIS A 501 5.49 13.23 0.70
CA HIS A 501 5.07 13.53 -0.65
C HIS A 501 6.27 13.75 -1.57
N TRP A 502 6.31 13.05 -2.69
CA TRP A 502 7.46 13.07 -3.60
C TRP A 502 7.24 14.02 -4.78
N MET A 503 7.08 15.30 -4.44
CA MET A 503 6.83 16.37 -5.40
C MET A 503 7.75 17.57 -5.13
N HIS A 504 8.29 18.18 -6.18
CA HIS A 504 9.09 19.42 -6.13
C HIS A 504 8.21 20.65 -5.84
N THR A 505 7.58 20.68 -4.66
CA THR A 505 6.79 21.82 -4.18
C THR A 505 7.08 22.07 -2.70
N PRO A 506 7.12 23.33 -2.25
CA PRO A 506 7.41 23.65 -0.85
C PRO A 506 6.50 22.91 0.16
N ASP A 507 5.21 22.78 -0.16
CA ASP A 507 4.24 22.12 0.73
C ASP A 507 4.51 20.61 0.84
N ALA A 508 4.84 19.95 -0.27
CA ALA A 508 5.20 18.53 -0.29
C ALA A 508 6.52 18.27 0.45
N GLU A 509 7.52 19.15 0.26
CA GLU A 509 8.81 19.07 0.95
C GLU A 509 8.67 19.33 2.46
N ALA A 510 7.72 20.16 2.87
CA ALA A 510 7.41 20.42 4.28
C ALA A 510 6.62 19.28 4.93
N ASN A 511 5.75 18.61 4.17
CA ASN A 511 4.90 17.53 4.67
C ASN A 511 5.72 16.36 5.27
N PHE A 512 5.25 15.81 6.39
CA PHE A 512 5.96 14.76 7.12
C PHE A 512 5.03 13.91 7.98
N TRP A 513 4.82 12.68 7.54
CA TRP A 513 4.17 11.61 8.29
C TRP A 513 5.23 10.63 8.78
N PHE A 514 5.44 10.60 10.10
CA PHE A 514 6.48 9.78 10.72
C PHE A 514 6.32 8.28 10.41
N ASN A 515 5.09 7.77 10.47
CA ASN A 515 4.79 6.37 10.17
C ASN A 515 5.14 6.01 8.71
N CYS A 516 5.04 6.96 7.78
CA CYS A 516 5.38 6.73 6.39
C CYS A 516 6.90 6.61 6.21
N MET A 517 7.66 7.54 6.81
CA MET A 517 9.12 7.45 6.81
C MET A 517 9.63 6.19 7.53
N PHE A 518 8.92 5.70 8.55
CA PHE A 518 9.27 4.42 9.17
C PHE A 518 9.22 3.24 8.17
N GLU A 519 8.20 3.16 7.32
CA GLU A 519 8.16 2.12 6.27
C GLU A 519 9.34 2.25 5.30
N SER A 520 9.71 3.49 4.94
CA SER A 520 10.91 3.80 4.17
C SER A 520 12.19 3.29 4.84
N CYS A 521 12.36 3.52 6.15
CA CYS A 521 13.49 2.96 6.92
C CYS A 521 13.50 1.43 6.93
N ARG A 522 12.33 0.80 7.05
CA ARG A 522 12.19 -0.66 7.10
C ARG A 522 12.65 -1.29 5.80
N VAL A 523 12.21 -0.77 4.65
CA VAL A 523 12.62 -1.31 3.36
C VAL A 523 14.10 -1.06 3.07
N LEU A 524 14.64 0.12 3.42
CA LEU A 524 16.07 0.41 3.32
C LEU A 524 16.90 -0.58 4.15
N SER A 525 16.47 -0.87 5.37
CA SER A 525 17.16 -1.82 6.24
C SER A 525 17.15 -3.24 5.68
N LEU A 526 16.01 -3.70 5.16
CA LEU A 526 15.87 -5.04 4.57
C LEU A 526 16.66 -5.20 3.26
N LEU A 527 16.61 -4.20 2.37
CA LEU A 527 17.38 -4.22 1.13
C LEU A 527 18.87 -3.98 1.34
N SER A 528 19.32 -3.52 2.52
CA SER A 528 20.75 -3.30 2.77
C SER A 528 21.60 -4.58 2.65
N GLU A 529 20.97 -5.76 2.79
CA GLU A 529 21.60 -7.05 2.52
C GLU A 529 21.87 -7.30 1.03
N TYR A 530 21.29 -6.48 0.15
CA TYR A 530 21.31 -6.55 -1.31
C TYR A 530 21.90 -5.27 -1.92
N ASP A 531 22.63 -4.45 -1.17
CA ASP A 531 23.10 -3.11 -1.57
C ASP A 531 24.36 -3.11 -2.48
N LYS A 532 24.75 -4.27 -3.02
CA LYS A 532 25.95 -4.42 -3.86
C LYS A 532 25.62 -4.89 -5.29
#